data_AF-A0A0F7V5L1-F1
#
_entry.id   AF-A0A0F7V5L1-F1
#
_cell.length_a   1.000
_cell.length_b   1.000
_cell.length_c   1.000
_cell.angle_alpha   90.00
_cell.angle_beta   90.00
_cell.angle_gamma   90.00
#
_symmetry.space_group_name_H-M   'P 1'
#
loop_
_entity.id
_entity.type
_entity.pdbx_description
1 polymer ?
#
loop_
_entity_poly.entity_id
_entity_poly.type
_entity_poly.pdbx_seq_one_letter_code
_entity_poly.pdbx_strand_id
1 'polypeptide(L)'
;MARLFRSCCGSMPFGMGSEASQTHRSSRSASSKTVSSSSSEESWESSDAGDAEKSGGDYQPPNDTQVQLLAKRWIGHVQQRAAKIWSREQVMQMFETIARSVNFTEDPILGDPSPSAPCVQWHGDISQQQGLPVLLIQKPNNPSPTSTYVCRVLAFLFADDASLKLLKQVGNKQCEMNCGNTHCVRLSHLVGYTSAWAQKYQAPKKAAPTPKGKGGKKAPKAKAK
;
A
#
# COMPACT_ATOMS: atom_id res chain seq x y z
N MET A 1 -4.06 53.20 10.02
CA MET A 1 -4.04 51.91 10.76
C MET A 1 -3.89 50.78 9.75
N ALA A 2 -2.66 50.33 9.49
CA ALA A 2 -2.37 49.24 8.58
C ALA A 2 -2.37 47.90 9.34
N ARG A 3 -3.20 46.94 8.92
CA ARG A 3 -3.19 45.57 9.44
C ARG A 3 -2.25 44.73 8.60
N LEU A 4 -1.11 44.37 9.19
CA LEU A 4 -0.18 43.37 8.67
C LEU A 4 -0.84 41.99 8.77
N PHE A 5 -1.14 41.38 7.62
CA PHE A 5 -1.49 39.96 7.56
C PHE A 5 -0.20 39.14 7.68
N ARG A 6 -0.07 38.41 8.78
CA ARG A 6 0.97 37.37 8.95
C ARG A 6 0.69 36.24 7.96
N SER A 7 1.56 36.12 6.96
CA SER A 7 1.69 34.94 6.12
C SER A 7 2.32 33.82 6.94
N CYS A 8 1.57 32.75 7.19
CA CYS A 8 2.12 31.48 7.68
C CYS A 8 2.44 30.59 6.49
N CYS A 9 3.64 30.74 5.91
CA CYS A 9 4.19 29.77 4.98
C CYS A 9 4.56 28.49 5.74
N GLY A 10 3.65 27.52 5.77
CA GLY A 10 3.96 26.17 6.22
C GLY A 10 4.71 25.40 5.13
N SER A 11 5.93 24.97 5.43
CA SER A 11 6.68 24.01 4.61
C SER A 11 5.80 22.79 4.28
N MET A 12 5.51 22.60 3.00
CA MET A 12 4.89 21.37 2.53
C MET A 12 5.91 20.21 2.62
N PRO A 13 5.49 18.98 2.96
CA PRO A 13 6.40 17.84 3.16
C PRO A 13 6.92 17.23 1.84
N PHE A 14 6.70 17.87 0.70
CA PHE A 14 7.11 17.37 -0.61
C PHE A 14 8.33 18.14 -1.11
N GLY A 15 9.49 17.81 -0.55
CA GLY A 15 10.78 18.35 -0.96
C GLY A 15 11.09 18.04 -2.43
N MET A 16 11.50 19.08 -3.15
CA MET A 16 11.85 19.12 -4.58
C MET A 16 13.32 18.72 -4.74
N GLY A 17 13.62 17.67 -5.50
CA GLY A 17 14.95 17.37 -6.01
C GLY A 17 14.98 17.68 -7.50
N SER A 18 15.73 18.71 -7.89
CA SER A 18 15.98 19.11 -9.28
C SER A 18 17.29 18.52 -9.80
N GLU A 19 17.43 18.56 -11.13
CA GLU A 19 18.59 18.29 -12.00
C GLU A 19 18.86 16.82 -12.37
N ALA A 20 19.16 16.46 -13.63
CA ALA A 20 19.45 17.24 -14.83
C ALA A 20 19.09 16.43 -16.09
N SER A 21 18.68 17.15 -17.13
CA SER A 21 18.53 16.70 -18.52
C SER A 21 19.86 16.18 -19.09
N GLN A 22 19.87 15.04 -19.77
CA GLN A 22 20.79 14.82 -20.90
C GLN A 22 20.13 13.99 -22.02
N THR A 23 20.41 14.49 -23.23
CA THR A 23 19.88 14.15 -24.54
C THR A 23 20.68 13.05 -25.26
N HIS A 24 19.97 12.28 -26.07
CA HIS A 24 20.35 11.50 -27.28
C HIS A 24 21.85 11.38 -27.67
N ARG A 25 22.33 10.14 -27.91
CA ARG A 25 22.99 9.78 -29.19
C ARG A 25 23.26 8.27 -29.35
N SER A 26 22.87 7.76 -30.51
CA SER A 26 23.23 6.44 -31.04
C SER A 26 24.62 6.45 -31.68
N SER A 27 25.33 5.31 -31.61
CA SER A 27 26.30 4.91 -32.63
C SER A 27 26.48 3.39 -32.65
N ARG A 28 26.48 2.84 -33.87
CA ARG A 28 26.54 1.42 -34.23
C ARG A 28 27.99 0.99 -34.49
N SER A 29 28.20 -0.34 -34.47
CA SER A 29 29.13 -1.13 -35.29
C SER A 29 30.64 -1.05 -35.04
N ALA A 30 31.29 -2.19 -34.74
CA ALA A 30 32.04 -2.99 -35.73
C ALA A 30 32.76 -4.18 -35.09
N SER A 31 32.78 -5.28 -35.84
CA SER A 31 33.30 -6.61 -35.53
C SER A 31 34.82 -6.75 -35.64
N SER A 32 35.41 -7.72 -34.93
CA SER A 32 36.41 -8.65 -35.49
C SER A 32 36.70 -9.82 -34.55
N LYS A 33 37.08 -10.93 -35.19
CA LYS A 33 37.13 -12.34 -34.75
C LYS A 33 38.43 -12.66 -34.01
N THR A 34 38.49 -13.73 -33.20
CA THR A 34 39.21 -15.01 -33.51
C THR A 34 39.23 -16.00 -32.33
N VAL A 35 39.20 -17.28 -32.73
CA VAL A 35 39.33 -18.62 -32.09
C VAL A 35 40.33 -18.73 -30.91
N SER A 36 40.24 -19.64 -29.94
CA SER A 36 40.35 -21.13 -29.99
C SER A 36 40.08 -21.70 -28.58
N SER A 37 39.23 -22.73 -28.40
CA SER A 37 39.55 -24.17 -28.23
C SER A 37 39.78 -24.66 -26.79
N SER A 38 39.02 -25.70 -26.42
CA SER A 38 39.28 -26.71 -25.37
C SER A 38 39.22 -26.23 -23.91
N SER A 39 38.89 -27.00 -22.89
CA SER A 39 38.33 -28.35 -22.65
C SER A 39 38.19 -28.42 -21.11
N SER A 40 37.55 -29.49 -20.60
CA SER A 40 37.43 -29.90 -19.20
C SER A 40 36.19 -29.42 -18.46
N GLU A 41 35.16 -30.26 -18.63
CA GLU A 41 34.38 -30.83 -17.54
C GLU A 41 35.18 -31.06 -16.23
N GLU A 42 34.59 -30.67 -15.10
CA GLU A 42 34.28 -31.50 -13.92
C GLU A 42 34.37 -30.75 -12.59
N SER A 43 33.52 -31.17 -11.64
CA SER A 43 33.52 -30.82 -10.21
C SER A 43 32.85 -29.46 -9.87
N TRP A 44 31.83 -29.36 -9.02
CA TRP A 44 31.71 -29.94 -7.68
C TRP A 44 30.26 -30.19 -7.24
N GLU A 45 30.17 -31.15 -6.32
CA GLU A 45 29.07 -31.52 -5.43
C GLU A 45 28.16 -30.39 -4.89
N SER A 46 26.87 -30.72 -4.88
CA SER A 46 26.00 -30.78 -3.68
C SER A 46 25.92 -29.54 -2.77
N SER A 47 24.73 -28.94 -2.66
CA SER A 47 23.85 -29.16 -1.49
C SER A 47 22.71 -28.13 -1.45
N ASP A 48 21.54 -28.68 -1.13
CA ASP A 48 20.37 -28.06 -0.49
C ASP A 48 20.51 -26.62 0.01
N ALA A 49 19.65 -25.73 -0.50
CA ALA A 49 19.24 -24.53 0.21
C ALA A 49 17.88 -24.05 -0.29
N GLY A 50 16.84 -24.45 0.43
CA GLY A 50 15.63 -23.66 0.64
C GLY A 50 14.73 -23.48 -0.58
N ASP A 51 13.71 -24.34 -0.66
CA ASP A 51 12.44 -23.98 -1.28
C ASP A 51 11.90 -22.75 -0.52
N ALA A 52 12.30 -21.56 -1.00
CA ALA A 52 11.63 -20.32 -0.67
C ALA A 52 10.27 -20.43 -1.33
N GLU A 53 9.31 -20.97 -0.57
CA GLU A 53 7.90 -21.04 -0.87
C GLU A 53 7.47 -19.70 -1.47
N LYS A 54 7.41 -19.66 -2.80
CA LYS A 54 6.94 -18.53 -3.57
C LYS A 54 5.43 -18.54 -3.42
N SER A 55 4.97 -18.13 -2.23
CA SER A 55 3.58 -17.78 -1.96
C SER A 55 3.25 -16.44 -2.64
N GLY A 56 3.42 -16.42 -3.97
CA GLY A 56 2.95 -15.39 -4.86
C GLY A 56 1.84 -16.00 -5.69
N GLY A 57 0.62 -15.99 -5.17
CA GLY A 57 -0.55 -16.31 -5.99
C GLY A 57 -0.51 -15.44 -7.25
N ASP A 58 -0.78 -16.05 -8.41
CA ASP A 58 -0.75 -15.36 -9.70
C ASP A 58 -1.53 -14.04 -9.62
N TYR A 59 -0.90 -12.98 -10.11
CA TYR A 59 -1.52 -11.66 -10.15
C TYR A 59 -2.75 -11.70 -11.06
N GLN A 60 -3.92 -11.43 -10.48
CA GLN A 60 -5.17 -11.33 -11.21
C GLN A 60 -5.65 -9.87 -11.15
N PRO A 61 -5.51 -9.10 -12.24
CA PRO A 61 -5.91 -7.70 -12.26
C PRO A 61 -7.44 -7.58 -12.17
N PRO A 62 -7.97 -6.61 -11.39
CA PRO A 62 -9.40 -6.35 -11.38
C PRO A 62 -9.88 -5.74 -12.70
N ASN A 63 -11.14 -6.01 -13.05
CA ASN A 63 -11.79 -5.35 -14.18
C ASN A 63 -12.21 -3.90 -13.84
N ASP A 64 -12.55 -3.09 -14.85
CA ASP A 64 -12.89 -1.67 -14.66
C ASP A 64 -14.05 -1.44 -13.68
N THR A 65 -15.07 -2.31 -13.70
CA THR A 65 -16.20 -2.23 -12.77
C THR A 65 -15.74 -2.45 -11.33
N GLN A 66 -14.90 -3.45 -11.09
CA GLN A 66 -14.32 -3.75 -9.77
C GLN A 66 -13.43 -2.60 -9.28
N VAL A 67 -12.57 -2.07 -10.16
CA VAL A 67 -11.71 -0.90 -9.89
C VAL A 67 -12.56 0.28 -9.44
N GLN A 68 -13.61 0.63 -10.19
CA GLN A 68 -14.48 1.74 -9.84
C GLN A 68 -15.24 1.50 -8.53
N LEU A 69 -15.70 0.26 -8.28
CA LEU A 69 -16.39 -0.09 -7.04
C LEU A 69 -15.48 0.05 -5.82
N LEU A 70 -14.24 -0.43 -5.91
CA LEU A 70 -13.24 -0.27 -4.84
C LEU A 70 -12.90 1.21 -4.61
N ALA A 71 -12.62 1.96 -5.68
CA ALA A 71 -12.30 3.38 -5.58
C ALA A 71 -13.45 4.19 -4.96
N LYS A 72 -14.70 3.92 -5.39
CA LYS A 72 -15.90 4.54 -4.81
C LYS A 72 -16.14 4.13 -3.36
N ARG A 73 -15.75 2.92 -2.97
CA ARG A 73 -15.84 2.49 -1.57
C ARG A 73 -14.88 3.29 -0.70
N TRP A 74 -13.63 3.46 -1.14
CA TRP A 74 -12.59 4.13 -0.36
C TRP A 74 -12.82 5.64 -0.19
N ILE A 75 -13.46 6.32 -1.15
CA ILE A 75 -13.68 7.78 -1.09
C ILE A 75 -14.44 8.25 0.15
N GLY A 76 -15.37 7.43 0.67
CA GLY A 76 -16.13 7.75 1.88
C GLY A 76 -15.30 7.76 3.16
N HIS A 77 -14.08 7.23 3.11
CA HIS A 77 -13.21 7.05 4.28
C HIS A 77 -12.00 8.00 4.27
N VAL A 78 -11.92 8.87 3.25
CA VAL A 78 -10.84 9.85 3.12
C VAL A 78 -10.94 10.90 4.22
N GLN A 79 -9.79 11.20 4.82
CA GLN A 79 -9.67 12.19 5.87
C GLN A 79 -9.88 13.60 5.30
N GLN A 80 -10.57 14.46 6.06
CA GLN A 80 -10.96 15.81 5.61
C GLN A 80 -9.77 16.68 5.17
N ARG A 81 -8.57 16.43 5.72
CA ARG A 81 -7.34 17.12 5.33
C ARG A 81 -6.96 16.91 3.86
N ALA A 82 -7.33 15.79 3.25
CA ALA A 82 -7.04 15.52 1.84
C ALA A 82 -7.86 16.41 0.90
N ALA A 83 -9.09 16.73 1.27
CA ALA A 83 -9.95 17.64 0.51
C ALA A 83 -9.41 19.08 0.44
N LYS A 84 -8.41 19.43 1.27
CA LYS A 84 -7.71 20.73 1.19
C LYS A 84 -6.62 20.77 0.11
N ILE A 85 -6.21 19.60 -0.41
CA ILE A 85 -5.09 19.48 -1.35
C ILE A 85 -5.56 19.00 -2.72
N TRP A 86 -6.46 18.03 -2.74
CA TRP A 86 -6.92 17.40 -3.98
C TRP A 86 -8.43 17.47 -4.13
N SER A 87 -8.89 17.62 -5.37
CA SER A 87 -10.29 17.46 -5.70
C SER A 87 -10.72 16.00 -5.52
N ARG A 88 -12.03 15.77 -5.44
CA ARG A 88 -12.59 14.42 -5.34
C ARG A 88 -12.18 13.56 -6.55
N GLU A 89 -12.16 14.15 -7.73
CA GLU A 89 -11.81 13.50 -9.00
C GLU A 89 -10.35 13.06 -8.99
N GLN A 90 -9.43 13.90 -8.51
CA GLN A 90 -8.02 13.55 -8.38
C GLN A 90 -7.81 12.40 -7.41
N VAL A 91 -8.50 12.40 -6.26
CA VAL A 91 -8.46 11.30 -5.29
C VAL A 91 -9.03 10.01 -5.87
N MET A 92 -10.13 10.10 -6.63
CA MET A 92 -10.69 8.96 -7.36
C MET A 92 -9.69 8.38 -8.35
N GLN A 93 -9.01 9.20 -9.15
CA GLN A 93 -7.96 8.74 -10.07
C GLN A 93 -6.83 8.00 -9.34
N MET A 94 -6.37 8.53 -8.19
CA MET A 94 -5.37 7.84 -7.37
C MET A 94 -5.87 6.47 -6.91
N PHE A 95 -7.12 6.37 -6.47
CA PHE A 95 -7.71 5.10 -6.05
C PHE A 95 -7.90 4.10 -7.16
N GLU A 96 -8.30 4.54 -8.35
CA GLU A 96 -8.39 3.65 -9.49
C GLU A 96 -7.01 3.09 -9.87
N THR A 97 -5.95 3.90 -9.80
CA THR A 97 -4.58 3.41 -10.01
C THR A 97 -4.19 2.39 -8.94
N ILE A 98 -4.45 2.67 -7.66
CA ILE A 98 -4.16 1.72 -6.57
C ILE A 98 -4.94 0.40 -6.78
N ALA A 99 -6.23 0.47 -7.09
CA ALA A 99 -7.07 -0.70 -7.30
C ALA A 99 -6.58 -1.53 -8.49
N ARG A 100 -6.14 -0.91 -9.60
CA ARG A 100 -5.56 -1.61 -10.76
C ARG A 100 -4.18 -2.23 -10.48
N SER A 101 -3.54 -1.89 -9.36
CA SER A 101 -2.18 -2.33 -9.02
C SER A 101 -2.15 -3.34 -7.87
N VAL A 102 -3.30 -3.87 -7.46
CA VAL A 102 -3.43 -4.94 -6.47
C VAL A 102 -4.31 -6.05 -7.04
N ASN A 103 -4.23 -7.25 -6.46
CA ASN A 103 -5.04 -8.37 -6.89
C ASN A 103 -6.54 -8.09 -6.60
N PHE A 104 -7.44 -8.53 -7.48
CA PHE A 104 -8.89 -8.26 -7.37
C PHE A 104 -9.55 -8.79 -6.08
N THR A 105 -8.96 -9.81 -5.45
CA THR A 105 -9.45 -10.37 -4.17
C THR A 105 -9.03 -9.55 -2.95
N GLU A 106 -8.05 -8.67 -3.11
CA GLU A 106 -7.40 -7.98 -2.00
C GLU A 106 -7.93 -6.55 -1.82
N ASP A 107 -8.06 -6.12 -0.57
CA ASP A 107 -8.37 -4.74 -0.22
C ASP A 107 -7.28 -4.19 0.73
N PRO A 108 -6.40 -3.30 0.25
CA PRO A 108 -5.33 -2.72 1.06
C PRO A 108 -5.81 -1.72 2.12
N ILE A 109 -7.04 -1.19 2.00
CA ILE A 109 -7.52 -0.07 2.83
C ILE A 109 -8.59 -0.54 3.82
N LEU A 110 -9.62 -1.25 3.34
CA LEU A 110 -10.75 -1.70 4.15
C LEU A 110 -10.75 -3.21 4.42
N GLY A 111 -9.69 -3.92 4.03
CA GLY A 111 -9.48 -5.33 4.39
C GLY A 111 -9.24 -5.53 5.90
N ASP A 112 -8.73 -6.71 6.27
CA ASP A 112 -8.47 -7.02 7.68
C ASP A 112 -7.51 -5.98 8.31
N PRO A 113 -7.93 -5.29 9.39
CA PRO A 113 -7.13 -4.25 10.02
C PRO A 113 -6.13 -4.78 11.04
N SER A 114 -6.13 -6.09 11.28
CA SER A 114 -5.16 -6.74 12.15
C SER A 114 -3.74 -6.50 11.61
N PRO A 115 -2.74 -6.31 12.50
CA PRO A 115 -1.34 -6.34 12.09
C PRO A 115 -0.90 -7.73 11.61
N SER A 116 -1.68 -8.78 11.88
CA SER A 116 -1.45 -10.15 11.41
C SER A 116 -2.16 -10.48 10.09
N ALA A 117 -2.76 -9.50 9.42
CA ALA A 117 -3.43 -9.71 8.14
C ALA A 117 -2.43 -10.16 7.05
N PRO A 118 -2.87 -10.87 6.00
CA PRO A 118 -1.99 -11.19 4.88
C PRO A 118 -1.57 -9.91 4.15
N CYS A 119 -0.34 -9.86 3.63
CA CYS A 119 0.14 -8.70 2.87
C CYS A 119 -0.68 -8.49 1.59
N VAL A 120 -0.85 -7.23 1.19
CA VAL A 120 -1.37 -6.89 -0.16
C VAL A 120 -0.19 -6.49 -1.02
N GLN A 121 0.13 -7.33 -2.00
CA GLN A 121 1.27 -7.13 -2.90
C GLN A 121 0.97 -6.03 -3.92
N TRP A 122 1.94 -5.14 -4.11
CA TRP A 122 1.92 -4.12 -5.16
C TRP A 122 2.41 -4.68 -6.51
N HIS A 123 1.66 -4.40 -7.56
CA HIS A 123 1.96 -4.78 -8.95
C HIS A 123 2.04 -3.58 -9.91
N GLY A 124 2.04 -2.36 -9.38
CA GLY A 124 2.22 -1.13 -10.16
C GLY A 124 3.66 -0.65 -10.21
N ASP A 125 3.83 0.64 -10.48
CA ASP A 125 5.14 1.26 -10.64
C ASP A 125 5.97 1.22 -9.34
N ILE A 126 7.29 1.05 -9.49
CA ILE A 126 8.26 1.09 -8.39
C ILE A 126 9.32 2.17 -8.65
N SER A 127 9.82 2.78 -7.58
CA SER A 127 10.91 3.75 -7.65
C SER A 127 12.21 3.07 -8.07
N GLN A 128 12.88 3.60 -9.09
CA GLN A 128 14.21 3.10 -9.50
C GLN A 128 15.29 3.28 -8.43
N GLN A 129 15.15 4.28 -7.56
CA GLN A 129 16.16 4.59 -6.53
C GLN A 129 16.05 3.73 -5.27
N GLN A 130 14.84 3.28 -4.94
CA GLN A 130 14.57 2.61 -3.65
C GLN A 130 13.84 1.26 -3.81
N GLY A 131 13.38 0.91 -5.02
CA GLY A 131 12.59 -0.30 -5.26
C GLY A 131 11.18 -0.28 -4.64
N LEU A 132 10.73 0.87 -4.12
CA LEU A 132 9.48 0.97 -3.36
C LEU A 132 8.27 1.33 -4.25
N PRO A 133 7.04 0.89 -3.91
CA PRO A 133 5.81 1.25 -4.60
C PRO A 133 5.60 2.76 -4.74
N VAL A 134 5.32 3.23 -5.95
CA VAL A 134 5.05 4.65 -6.25
C VAL A 134 3.77 4.86 -7.05
N LEU A 135 3.22 6.07 -6.91
CA LEU A 135 2.09 6.59 -7.67
C LEU A 135 2.48 7.91 -8.31
N LEU A 136 2.02 8.08 -9.53
CA LEU A 136 2.11 9.35 -10.23
C LEU A 136 0.93 10.25 -9.81
N ILE A 137 1.22 11.38 -9.16
CA ILE A 137 0.18 12.28 -8.62
C ILE A 137 0.40 13.70 -9.12
N GLN A 138 -0.66 14.33 -9.59
CA GLN A 138 -0.65 15.76 -9.89
C GLN A 138 -0.91 16.55 -8.61
N LYS A 139 0.04 17.44 -8.26
CA LYS A 139 -0.13 18.36 -7.12
C LYS A 139 -0.83 19.62 -7.61
N PRO A 140 -1.67 20.27 -6.77
CA PRO A 140 -2.40 21.47 -7.18
C PRO A 140 -1.49 22.62 -7.66
N ASN A 141 -0.28 22.72 -7.10
CA ASN A 141 0.67 23.79 -7.41
C ASN A 141 1.76 23.39 -8.43
N ASN A 142 1.68 22.18 -8.99
CA ASN A 142 2.67 21.71 -9.96
C ASN A 142 1.97 21.14 -11.19
N PRO A 143 2.15 21.76 -12.38
CA PRO A 143 1.50 21.27 -13.59
C PRO A 143 1.99 19.88 -13.99
N SER A 144 3.25 19.53 -13.65
CA SER A 144 3.79 18.22 -13.95
C SER A 144 3.43 17.20 -12.85
N PRO A 145 3.02 15.99 -13.26
CA PRO A 145 2.75 14.94 -12.29
C PRO A 145 4.05 14.51 -11.61
N THR A 146 4.01 14.32 -10.29
CA THR A 146 5.15 13.92 -9.47
C THR A 146 4.98 12.50 -8.94
N SER A 147 6.02 11.68 -9.06
CA SER A 147 6.05 10.35 -8.43
C SER A 147 6.15 10.46 -6.91
N THR A 148 5.29 9.76 -6.18
CA THR A 148 5.22 9.75 -4.70
C THR A 148 4.98 8.32 -4.21
N TYR A 149 5.58 7.94 -3.08
CA TYR A 149 5.40 6.59 -2.52
C TYR A 149 3.96 6.30 -2.10
N VAL A 150 3.46 5.11 -2.46
CA VAL A 150 2.07 4.67 -2.18
C VAL A 150 1.78 4.73 -0.67
N CYS A 151 2.69 4.25 0.16
CA CYS A 151 2.57 4.25 1.62
C CYS A 151 2.28 5.66 2.18
N ARG A 152 2.92 6.71 1.64
CA ARG A 152 2.75 8.09 2.09
C ARG A 152 1.39 8.64 1.70
N VAL A 153 0.94 8.27 0.50
CA VAL A 153 -0.37 8.67 -0.02
C VAL A 153 -1.45 8.03 0.84
N LEU A 154 -1.38 6.72 1.09
CA LEU A 154 -2.33 6.00 1.94
C LEU A 154 -2.36 6.53 3.37
N ALA A 155 -1.20 6.76 3.98
CA ALA A 155 -1.12 7.38 5.29
C ALA A 155 -1.78 8.76 5.31
N PHE A 156 -1.47 9.60 4.33
CA PHE A 156 -2.03 10.94 4.27
C PHE A 156 -3.55 10.92 4.04
N LEU A 157 -4.07 9.98 3.24
CA LEU A 157 -5.49 9.88 2.94
C LEU A 157 -6.31 9.25 4.07
N PHE A 158 -5.76 8.27 4.81
CA PHE A 158 -6.57 7.44 5.73
C PHE A 158 -6.13 7.47 7.18
N ALA A 159 -4.84 7.60 7.50
CA ALA A 159 -4.37 7.51 8.89
C ALA A 159 -5.07 8.53 9.79
N ASP A 160 -5.21 8.26 11.08
CA ASP A 160 -5.66 9.30 12.01
C ASP A 160 -4.56 10.39 12.16
N ASP A 161 -4.92 11.52 12.77
CA ASP A 161 -3.98 12.64 12.89
C ASP A 161 -2.81 12.30 13.82
N ALA A 162 -2.99 11.37 14.76
CA ALA A 162 -1.94 10.88 15.66
C ALA A 162 -0.88 10.05 14.90
N SER A 163 -1.31 9.03 14.15
CA SER A 163 -0.49 8.22 13.25
C SER A 163 0.20 9.09 12.20
N LEU A 164 -0.49 10.07 11.62
CA LEU A 164 0.11 10.97 10.64
C LEU A 164 1.20 11.86 11.27
N LYS A 165 1.01 12.33 12.49
CA LYS A 165 2.03 13.11 13.22
C LYS A 165 3.28 12.27 13.46
N LEU A 166 3.10 11.00 13.85
CA LEU A 166 4.19 10.06 14.08
C LEU A 166 4.95 9.76 12.77
N LEU A 167 4.23 9.51 11.68
CA LEU A 167 4.81 9.33 10.34
C LEU A 167 5.60 10.55 9.85
N LYS A 168 5.14 11.77 10.16
CA LYS A 168 5.89 13.00 9.86
C LYS A 168 7.20 13.11 10.64
N GLN A 169 7.24 12.60 11.89
CA GLN A 169 8.43 12.62 12.73
C GLN A 169 9.49 11.59 12.29
N VAL A 170 9.06 10.42 11.81
CA VAL A 170 9.94 9.40 11.22
C VAL A 170 10.60 9.90 9.93
N GLY A 171 10.00 10.90 9.28
CA GLY A 171 10.59 11.62 8.17
C GLY A 171 10.61 10.82 6.86
N ASN A 172 11.46 11.28 5.92
CA ASN A 172 11.46 10.75 4.56
C ASN A 172 12.29 9.47 4.37
N LYS A 173 12.96 8.98 5.41
CA LYS A 173 14.03 8.00 5.22
C LYS A 173 13.50 6.58 5.06
N GLN A 174 12.43 6.20 5.76
CA GLN A 174 11.98 4.80 5.79
C GLN A 174 10.46 4.77 5.94
N CYS A 175 9.75 4.72 4.81
CA CYS A 175 8.34 4.36 4.81
C CYS A 175 8.28 2.82 4.87
N GLU A 176 8.64 2.28 6.03
CA GLU A 176 8.74 0.84 6.24
C GLU A 176 7.36 0.24 6.52
N MET A 177 7.24 -1.04 6.19
CA MET A 177 6.08 -1.85 6.51
C MET A 177 6.43 -2.71 7.74
N ASN A 178 5.57 -2.74 8.75
CA ASN A 178 5.71 -3.59 9.93
C ASN A 178 5.77 -5.09 9.60
N CYS A 179 5.27 -5.48 8.42
CA CYS A 179 5.29 -6.86 7.94
C CYS A 179 6.60 -7.27 7.25
N GLY A 180 7.58 -6.36 7.12
CA GLY A 180 8.87 -6.64 6.46
C GLY A 180 8.83 -6.72 4.93
N ASN A 181 7.67 -6.90 4.31
CA ASN A 181 7.51 -6.85 2.85
C ASN A 181 7.47 -5.41 2.33
N THR A 182 8.50 -5.00 1.59
CA THR A 182 8.66 -3.66 0.99
C THR A 182 7.66 -3.34 -0.12
N HIS A 183 7.05 -4.37 -0.73
CA HIS A 183 6.01 -4.23 -1.75
C HIS A 183 4.60 -4.33 -1.17
N CYS A 184 4.44 -4.53 0.14
CA CYS A 184 3.13 -4.50 0.76
C CYS A 184 2.57 -3.07 0.75
N VAL A 185 1.30 -2.93 0.38
CA VAL A 185 0.57 -1.64 0.43
C VAL A 185 -0.63 -1.67 1.38
N ARG A 186 -0.74 -2.70 2.23
CA ARG A 186 -1.80 -2.79 3.24
C ARG A 186 -1.65 -1.70 4.30
N LEU A 187 -2.72 -0.95 4.54
CA LEU A 187 -2.76 0.17 5.48
C LEU A 187 -2.42 -0.27 6.92
N SER A 188 -2.90 -1.44 7.37
CA SER A 188 -2.60 -1.98 8.71
C SER A 188 -1.14 -2.35 8.92
N HIS A 189 -0.38 -2.54 7.85
CA HIS A 189 1.04 -2.88 7.91
C HIS A 189 1.93 -1.63 7.87
N LEU A 190 1.38 -0.42 7.72
CA LEU A 190 2.18 0.80 7.76
C LEU A 190 2.73 1.06 9.17
N VAL A 191 4.00 1.41 9.27
CA VAL A 191 4.61 1.85 10.54
C VAL A 191 3.81 3.02 11.11
N GLY A 192 3.47 2.94 12.40
CA GLY A 192 2.72 3.97 13.11
C GLY A 192 1.21 3.97 12.86
N TYR A 193 0.67 3.05 12.05
CA TYR A 193 -0.78 2.89 11.91
C TYR A 193 -1.40 2.32 13.20
N THR A 194 -2.52 2.91 13.63
CA THR A 194 -3.34 2.40 14.74
C THR A 194 -4.61 1.73 14.21
N SER A 195 -5.00 0.61 14.83
CA SER A 195 -6.24 -0.10 14.45
C SER A 195 -7.51 0.67 14.81
N ALA A 196 -7.42 1.74 15.61
CA ALA A 196 -8.53 2.58 16.02
C ALA A 196 -9.27 3.22 14.83
N TRP A 197 -8.54 3.62 13.77
CA TRP A 197 -9.17 4.09 12.54
C TRP A 197 -10.03 3.00 11.91
N ALA A 198 -9.49 1.80 11.73
CA ALA A 198 -10.23 0.73 11.07
C ALA A 198 -11.49 0.34 11.83
N GLN A 199 -11.44 0.29 13.16
CA GLN A 199 -12.60 -0.01 13.99
C GLN A 199 -13.77 0.97 13.78
N LYS A 200 -13.48 2.25 13.44
CA LYS A 200 -14.51 3.26 13.18
C LYS A 200 -15.22 3.06 11.83
N TYR A 201 -14.50 2.54 10.84
CA TYR A 201 -14.94 2.52 9.45
C TYR A 201 -15.29 1.13 8.93
N GLN A 202 -14.86 0.08 9.63
CA GLN A 202 -15.32 -1.28 9.39
C GLN A 202 -16.61 -1.50 10.16
N ALA A 203 -17.63 -2.00 9.47
CA ALA A 203 -18.86 -2.42 10.15
C ALA A 203 -18.50 -3.45 11.24
N PRO A 204 -19.13 -3.40 12.42
CA PRO A 204 -18.92 -4.45 13.40
C PRO A 204 -19.25 -5.78 12.74
N LYS A 205 -18.25 -6.68 12.64
CA LYS A 205 -18.50 -8.06 12.24
C LYS A 205 -19.63 -8.56 13.14
N LYS A 206 -20.83 -8.77 12.58
CA LYS A 206 -21.93 -9.40 13.32
C LYS A 206 -21.33 -10.65 13.94
N ALA A 207 -21.28 -10.70 15.27
CA ALA A 207 -20.80 -11.86 15.99
C ALA A 207 -21.48 -13.09 15.40
N ALA A 208 -20.69 -14.09 15.03
CA ALA A 208 -21.23 -15.37 14.58
C ALA A 208 -22.26 -15.84 15.62
N PRO A 209 -23.43 -16.34 15.19
CA PRO A 209 -24.45 -16.80 16.12
C PRO A 209 -23.82 -17.90 16.99
N THR A 210 -23.62 -17.59 18.27
CA THR A 210 -23.26 -18.59 19.27
C THR A 210 -24.29 -19.72 19.20
N PRO A 211 -23.86 -20.99 19.05
CA PRO A 211 -24.80 -22.10 19.08
C PRO A 211 -25.49 -22.10 20.44
N LYS A 212 -26.79 -21.79 20.46
CA LYS A 212 -27.64 -21.87 21.65
C LYS A 212 -27.49 -23.28 22.22
N GLY A 213 -26.94 -23.36 23.44
CA GLY A 213 -26.92 -24.58 24.23
C GLY A 213 -28.33 -25.18 24.32
N LYS A 214 -28.44 -26.47 24.02
CA LYS A 214 -29.64 -27.27 24.26
C LYS A 214 -29.87 -27.35 25.78
N GLY A 215 -30.66 -26.44 26.31
CA GLY A 215 -31.34 -26.62 27.58
C GLY A 215 -32.55 -27.54 27.39
N GLY A 216 -32.64 -28.62 28.18
CA GLY A 216 -33.92 -29.26 28.48
C GLY A 216 -33.95 -30.78 28.44
N LYS A 217 -33.66 -31.42 29.58
CA LYS A 217 -34.47 -32.54 30.11
C LYS A 217 -34.21 -32.68 31.61
N LYS A 218 -35.02 -31.97 32.42
CA LYS A 218 -35.21 -32.30 33.85
C LYS A 218 -36.11 -33.54 33.90
N ALA A 219 -35.64 -34.61 34.54
CA ALA A 219 -36.42 -35.79 34.86
C ALA A 219 -37.41 -35.50 36.00
N PRO A 220 -38.62 -36.08 36.01
CA PRO A 220 -39.57 -35.91 37.10
C PRO A 220 -39.20 -36.77 38.31
N LYS A 221 -39.32 -36.19 39.51
CA LYS A 221 -39.19 -36.87 40.80
C LYS A 221 -40.39 -37.77 41.05
N ALA A 222 -40.18 -39.06 41.26
CA ALA A 222 -41.16 -39.95 41.89
C ALA A 222 -41.01 -39.86 43.41
N LYS A 223 -42.11 -39.54 44.12
CA LYS A 223 -42.25 -39.76 45.56
C LYS A 223 -42.95 -41.10 45.76
N ALA A 224 -42.28 -42.04 46.40
CA ALA A 224 -42.90 -43.24 46.94
C ALA A 224 -43.58 -42.93 48.28
N LYS A 225 -44.73 -43.57 48.49
CA LYS A 225 -45.47 -43.64 49.75
C LYS A 225 -44.74 -44.52 50.76
#